data_AF-A0A2E1FTT0-F1
#
_entry.id   AF-A0A2E1FTT0-F1
#
_cell.length_a   1.000
_cell.length_b   1.000
_cell.length_c   1.000
_cell.angle_alpha   90.00
_cell.angle_beta   90.00
_cell.angle_gamma   90.00
#
_symmetry.space_group_name_H-M   'P 1'
#
loop_
_entity.id
_entity.type
_entity.pdbx_description
1 polymer ?
#
loop_
_entity_poly.entity_id
_entity_poly.type
_entity_poly.pdbx_seq_one_letter_code
_entity_poly.pdbx_strand_id
1 'polypeptide(L)' 'MPKRIMQGTVVSDKADKTVIVRVERRIMHPVYKKFINTSKKFAAHDAENKSKTGDTVNIRECAPISKNKSFEVVYDDAAK' A
#
# COMPACT_ATOMS: atom_id res chain seq x y z
N MET A 1 1.14 11.23 16.94
CA MET A 1 -0.03 11.01 16.05
C MET A 1 0.04 9.59 15.51
N PRO A 2 -1.08 8.86 15.38
CA PRO A 2 -1.08 7.50 14.84
C PRO A 2 -0.69 7.53 13.37
N LYS A 3 0.15 6.58 12.94
CA LYS A 3 0.53 6.42 11.53
C LYS A 3 -0.64 5.86 10.75
N ARG A 4 -0.89 6.37 9.54
CA ARG A 4 -1.94 5.84 8.67
C ARG A 4 -1.55 4.44 8.17
N ILE A 5 -2.46 3.49 8.31
CA ILE A 5 -2.33 2.13 7.76
C ILE A 5 -3.36 1.97 6.64
N MET A 6 -2.94 1.39 5.52
CA MET A 6 -3.77 1.16 4.34
C MET A 6 -3.56 -0.27 3.86
N GLN A 7 -4.63 -0.94 3.46
CA GLN A 7 -4.56 -2.28 2.87
C GLN A 7 -4.60 -2.18 1.35
N GLY A 8 -3.84 -3.01 0.65
CA GLY A 8 -3.87 -3.06 -0.81
C GLY A 8 -3.23 -4.32 -1.38
N THR A 9 -3.32 -4.47 -2.69
CA THR A 9 -2.78 -5.62 -3.42
C THR A 9 -1.46 -5.27 -4.09
N VAL A 10 -0.47 -6.15 -4.01
CA VAL A 10 0.81 -5.98 -4.70
C VAL A 10 0.62 -6.20 -6.20
N VAL A 11 0.90 -5.17 -7.00
CA VAL A 11 0.81 -5.21 -8.47
C VAL A 11 2.16 -5.53 -9.12
N SER A 12 3.26 -5.13 -8.50
CA SER A 12 4.60 -5.34 -9.06
C SER A 12 5.64 -5.48 -7.97
N ASP A 13 6.51 -6.47 -8.14
CA ASP A 13 7.69 -6.75 -7.32
C ASP A 13 8.92 -6.88 -8.24
N LYS A 14 9.19 -5.82 -9.02
CA LYS A 14 10.29 -5.81 -10.00
C LYS A 14 11.52 -5.05 -9.49
N ALA A 15 11.35 -4.25 -8.45
CA ALA A 15 12.37 -3.36 -7.93
C ALA A 15 12.89 -3.93 -6.61
N ASP A 16 14.20 -3.86 -6.40
CA ASP A 16 14.78 -4.38 -5.16
C ASP A 16 14.24 -3.62 -3.94
N LYS A 17 13.89 -4.39 -2.90
CA LYS A 17 13.37 -3.91 -1.61
C LYS A 17 12.13 -3.03 -1.70
N THR A 18 11.40 -3.11 -2.82
CA THR A 18 10.34 -2.17 -3.16
C THR A 18 9.21 -2.83 -3.92
N VAL A 19 8.02 -2.81 -3.33
CA VAL A 19 6.81 -3.32 -3.96
C VAL A 19 5.84 -2.19 -4.31
N ILE A 20 5.16 -2.34 -5.44
CA ILE A 20 4.11 -1.41 -5.87
C ILE A 20 2.76 -1.96 -5.41
N VAL A 21 2.15 -1.28 -4.45
CA VAL A 21 0.86 -1.66 -3.87
C VAL A 21 -0.25 -0.79 -4.46
N ARG A 22 -1.30 -1.41 -4.99
CA ARG A 22 -2.53 -0.73 -5.39
C ARG A 22 -3.49 -0.72 -4.21
N VAL A 23 -3.79 0.47 -3.71
CA VAL A 23 -4.81 0.67 -2.68
C VAL A 23 -6.08 1.18 -3.33
N GLU A 24 -7.19 0.54 -3.02
CA GLU A 24 -8.52 0.95 -3.46
C GLU A 24 -9.25 1.66 -2.32
N ARG A 25 -9.96 2.74 -2.65
CA ARG A 25 -10.82 3.45 -1.72
C ARG A 25 -12.15 3.78 -2.37
N ARG A 26 -13.22 3.63 -1.60
CA ARG A 26 -14.57 4.03 -2.00
C ARG A 26 -14.80 5.48 -1.59
N ILE A 27 -15.09 6.34 -2.56
CA ILE A 27 -15.34 7.77 -2.33
C ILE A 27 -16.72 8.08 -2.89
N MET A 28 -17.45 8.97 -2.23
CA MET A 28 -18.69 9.51 -2.78
C MET A 28 -18.35 10.63 -3.76
N HIS A 29 -18.87 10.56 -4.98
CA HIS A 29 -18.74 11.65 -5.93
C HIS A 29 -19.44 12.90 -5.35
N PRO A 30 -18.78 14.08 -5.30
CA PRO A 30 -19.26 15.22 -4.52
C PRO A 30 -20.63 15.75 -4.99
N VAL A 31 -20.88 15.76 -6.31
CA VAL A 31 -22.14 16.23 -6.89
C VAL A 31 -23.20 15.12 -6.93
N TYR A 32 -22.92 14.03 -7.66
CA TYR A 32 -23.89 12.95 -7.88
C TYR A 32 -24.17 12.06 -6.67
N LYS A 33 -23.40 12.15 -5.57
CA LYS A 33 -23.51 11.31 -4.37
C LYS A 33 -23.43 9.79 -4.63
N LYS A 34 -23.03 9.38 -5.83
CA LYS A 34 -22.76 7.98 -6.18
C LYS A 34 -21.42 7.55 -5.59
N PHE A 35 -21.38 6.38 -4.97
CA PHE A 35 -20.12 5.79 -4.53
C PHE A 35 -19.34 5.25 -5.73
N ILE A 36 -18.09 5.69 -5.85
CA ILE A 36 -17.14 5.27 -6.87
C ILE A 36 -15.90 4.67 -6.23
N ASN A 37 -15.31 3.67 -6.88
CA ASN A 37 -14.04 3.08 -6.46
C ASN A 37 -12.90 3.82 -7.16
N THR A 38 -11.98 4.37 -6.38
CA THR A 38 -10.76 5.02 -6.87
C THR A 38 -9.56 4.24 -6.37
N SER A 39 -8.58 3.99 -7.25
CA SER A 39 -7.33 3.32 -6.87
C SER A 39 -6.14 4.26 -6.98
N LYS A 40 -5.13 4.05 -6.14
CA LYS A 40 -3.83 4.72 -6.23
C LYS A 40 -2.71 3.69 -5.98
N LYS A 41 -1.61 3.83 -6.71
CA LYS A 41 -0.41 3.02 -6.54
C LYS A 41 0.55 3.72 -5.57
N PHE A 42 1.14 2.95 -4.67
CA PHE A 42 2.14 3.39 -3.71
C PHE A 42 3.38 2.51 -3.81
N ALA A 43 4.56 3.14 -3.72
CA ALA A 43 5.81 2.40 -3.56
C ALA A 43 6.03 2.17 -2.07
N ALA A 44 6.03 0.90 -1.66
CA ALA A 44 6.24 0.48 -0.28
C ALA A 44 7.61 -0.17 -0.11
N HIS A 45 8.24 0.04 1.04
CA HIS A 45 9.46 -0.63 1.43
C HIS A 45 9.16 -2.01 1.98
N ASP A 46 9.77 -3.01 1.34
CA ASP A 46 9.90 -4.36 1.84
C ASP A 46 11.41 -4.59 2.03
N ALA A 47 11.88 -4.81 3.25
CA ALA A 47 13.32 -4.95 3.49
C ALA A 47 13.83 -6.36 3.11
N GLU A 48 12.95 -7.34 3.18
CA GLU A 48 13.27 -8.77 3.06
C GLU A 48 12.76 -9.38 1.74
N ASN A 49 12.15 -8.57 0.86
CA ASN A 49 11.53 -8.99 -0.40
C ASN A 49 10.58 -10.18 -0.21
N LYS A 50 9.81 -10.15 0.88
CA LYS A 50 8.89 -11.25 1.24
C LYS A 50 7.59 -11.20 0.45
N SER A 51 7.13 -10.01 0.08
CA SER A 51 5.82 -9.79 -0.53
C SER A 51 5.87 -10.05 -2.03
N LYS A 52 4.99 -10.91 -2.54
CA LYS A 52 4.92 -11.26 -3.97
C LYS A 52 3.78 -10.56 -4.66
N THR A 53 3.82 -10.55 -5.99
CA THR A 53 2.71 -10.03 -6.82
C THR A 53 1.43 -10.84 -6.57
N GLY A 54 0.33 -10.14 -6.30
CA GLY A 54 -0.97 -10.74 -5.98
C GLY A 54 -1.29 -10.77 -4.48
N ASP A 55 -0.30 -10.60 -3.61
CA ASP A 55 -0.51 -10.62 -2.16
C ASP A 55 -1.29 -9.39 -1.69
N THR A 56 -2.10 -9.59 -0.65
CA THR A 56 -2.77 -8.49 0.05
C THR A 56 -1.93 -8.10 1.25
N VAL A 57 -1.44 -6.87 1.25
CA VAL A 57 -0.50 -6.36 2.26
C VAL A 57 -1.06 -5.12 2.94
N ASN A 58 -0.67 -4.94 4.20
CA ASN A 58 -0.88 -3.70 4.94
C ASN A 58 0.35 -2.82 4.80
N ILE A 59 0.16 -1.55 4.45
CA ILE A 59 1.23 -0.55 4.33
C ILE A 59 1.01 0.56 5.36
N ARG A 60 2.09 1.00 5.99
CA ARG A 60 2.11 2.13 6.93
C ARG A 60 2.90 3.31 6.37
N GLU A 61 2.52 4.52 6.77
CA GLU A 61 3.34 5.71 6.51
C GLU A 61 4.68 5.62 7.26
N CYS A 62 5.76 5.96 6.56
CA CYS A 62 7.12 6.00 7.11
C CYS A 62 7.86 7.28 6.68
N ALA A 63 9.08 7.47 7.20
CA ALA A 63 9.95 8.53 6.72
C ALA A 63 10.24 8.31 5.22
N PRO A 64 10.44 9.37 4.42
CA PRO A 64 10.80 9.20 3.01
C PRO A 64 12.09 8.39 2.86
N ILE A 65 12.02 7.22 2.23
CA ILE A 65 13.17 6.37 1.92
C ILE A 65 13.73 6.73 0.55
N SER A 66 12.86 7.19 -0.36
CA SER A 66 13.23 7.73 -1.66
C SER A 66 12.23 8.79 -2.10
N LYS A 67 12.43 9.37 -3.29
CA LYS A 67 11.54 10.38 -3.89
C LYS A 67 10.06 9.97 -3.88
N ASN A 68 9.77 8.69 -4.13
CA ASN A 68 8.40 8.19 -4.26
C ASN A 68 8.02 7.14 -3.19
N LYS A 69 8.97 6.71 -2.36
CA LYS A 69 8.83 5.62 -1.41
C LYS A 69 8.74 6.20 0.00
N SER A 70 7.52 6.34 0.48
CA SER A 70 7.18 6.90 1.80
C SER A 70 6.26 5.98 2.61
N PHE A 71 6.18 4.71 2.20
CA PHE A 71 5.38 3.69 2.85
C PHE A 71 6.24 2.46 3.12
N GLU A 72 5.88 1.70 4.14
CA GLU A 72 6.56 0.46 4.55
C GLU A 72 5.52 -0.65 4.68
N VAL A 73 5.88 -1.86 4.27
CA VAL A 73 5.03 -3.05 4.43
C VAL A 73 5.03 -3.46 5.89
N VAL A 74 3.84 -3.69 6.44
CA VAL A 74 3.64 -4.23 7.78
C VAL A 74 3.36 -5.71 7.64
N TYR A 75 4.21 -6.54 8.24
CA TYR A 75 3.95 -7.96 8.41
C TYR A 75 3.06 -8.10 9.65
N ASP A 76 1.82 -8.53 9.47
CA ASP A 76 0.99 -8.91 10.60
C ASP A 76 1.43 -10.29 11.07
N ASP A 77 2.26 -10.35 12.11
CA ASP A 77 2.70 -11.59 12.76
C ASP A 77 1.56 -12.30 13.55
N ALA A 78 0.32 -11.83 13.42
CA ALA A 78 -0.85 -12.29 14.20
C ALA A 78 -1.48 -13.60 13.69
N ALA A 79 -0.91 -14.22 12.66
CA ALA A 79 -1.30 -15.55 12.18
C ALA A 79 -0.13 -16.53 12.37
N LYS A 80 0.10 -16.93 13.63
CA LYS A 80 0.88 -18.11 13.96
C LYS A 80 0.11 -18.96 14.98
#